data_AF-A0A4D4LKX8-F1
#
_entry.id   AF-A0A4D4LKX8-F1
#
_cell.length_a   1.000
_cell.length_b   1.000
_cell.length_c   1.000
_cell.angle_alpha   90.00
_cell.angle_beta   90.00
_cell.angle_gamma   90.00
#
_symmetry.space_group_name_H-M   'P 1'
#
loop_
_entity.id
_entity.type
_entity.pdbx_description
1 polymer ?
#
loop_
_entity_poly.entity_id
_entity_poly.type
_entity_poly.pdbx_seq_one_letter_code
_entity_poly.pdbx_strand_id
1 'polypeptide(L)'
;MIVEIDDRPTGLLTVGDTLRPTSPEAVRDVRALGIEPVLVTGDGAAPAHAMARQGGIDTVHAGVTPEEKERIVTALRAEGRCVAVIGDGVNDAAALASADLGMAMGGGTDAAIGAADITLVRDDMLAVVDAIRLTRRTPSTIRANLIWAFGYNVVTVPLAATGWLNPMVAAAAMSASSVLVVANSLRLRSCAPGRPQTGTPPAPLSSHGPAAAEHGHPGRKSDVLSDR
;
A
#
# COMPACT_ATOMS: atom_id res chain seq x y z
N MET A 1 -9.55 4.31 28.97
CA MET A 1 -9.53 5.39 29.98
C MET A 1 -10.85 5.39 30.71
N ILE A 2 -10.84 5.31 32.04
CA ILE A 2 -12.07 5.45 32.84
C ILE A 2 -12.35 6.96 32.95
N VAL A 3 -13.59 7.36 32.66
CA VAL A 3 -14.05 8.73 32.81
C VAL A 3 -14.77 8.82 34.15
N GLU A 4 -14.23 9.66 35.03
CA GLU A 4 -14.81 9.95 36.34
C GLU A 4 -15.46 11.34 36.32
N ILE A 5 -16.65 11.43 36.90
CA ILE A 5 -17.33 12.70 37.20
C ILE A 5 -17.56 12.70 38.70
N ASP A 6 -17.10 13.75 39.39
CA ASP A 6 -17.18 13.87 40.86
C ASP A 6 -16.63 12.64 41.60
N ASP A 7 -15.43 12.19 41.24
CA ASP A 7 -14.75 10.99 41.79
C ASP A 7 -15.59 9.69 41.69
N ARG A 8 -16.55 9.64 40.75
CA ARG A 8 -17.34 8.44 40.46
C ARG A 8 -17.03 7.92 39.05
N PRO A 9 -16.63 6.65 38.88
CA PRO A 9 -16.45 6.05 37.57
C PRO A 9 -17.79 6.04 36.84
N THR A 10 -17.91 6.92 35.84
CA THR A 10 -19.16 7.23 35.14
C THR A 10 -19.15 6.69 33.71
N GLY A 11 -17.97 6.42 33.14
CA GLY A 11 -17.88 5.82 31.80
C GLY A 11 -16.51 5.24 31.47
N LEU A 12 -16.44 4.59 30.31
CA LEU A 12 -15.21 4.06 29.73
C LEU A 12 -15.03 4.65 28.33
N LEU A 13 -13.93 5.37 28.12
CA LEU A 13 -13.50 5.84 26.80
C LEU A 13 -12.42 4.88 26.28
N THR A 14 -12.68 4.26 25.14
CA THR A 14 -11.68 3.47 24.39
C THR A 14 -11.34 4.21 23.11
N VAL A 15 -10.04 4.25 22.80
CA VAL A 15 -9.50 4.76 21.54
C VAL A 15 -8.72 3.59 20.96
N GLY A 16 -8.97 3.26 19.70
CA GLY A 16 -8.29 2.17 19.02
C GLY A 16 -8.42 2.33 17.52
N ASP A 17 -7.48 1.73 16.80
CA ASP A 17 -7.45 1.78 15.35
C ASP A 17 -8.50 0.85 14.74
N THR A 18 -9.13 1.34 13.69
CA THR A 18 -10.05 0.55 12.86
C THR A 18 -9.32 0.08 11.62
N LEU A 19 -9.59 -1.15 11.19
CA LEU A 19 -9.13 -1.62 9.89
C LEU A 19 -9.65 -0.71 8.77
N ARG A 20 -8.81 -0.52 7.74
CA ARG A 20 -9.25 0.13 6.52
C ARG A 20 -10.35 -0.74 5.89
N PRO A 21 -11.39 -0.14 5.26
CA PRO A 21 -12.53 -0.89 4.74
C PRO A 21 -12.15 -2.03 3.77
N THR A 22 -11.06 -1.84 3.02
CA THR A 22 -10.58 -2.80 2.02
C THR A 22 -9.58 -3.83 2.58
N SER A 23 -9.12 -3.69 3.84
CA SER A 23 -8.15 -4.60 4.44
C SER A 23 -8.59 -6.07 4.45
N PRO A 24 -9.83 -6.43 4.88
CA PRO A 24 -10.25 -7.83 4.88
C PRO A 24 -10.30 -8.45 3.48
N GLU A 25 -10.71 -7.67 2.48
CA GLU A 25 -10.71 -8.10 1.08
C GLU A 25 -9.29 -8.32 0.56
N ALA A 26 -8.37 -7.38 0.84
CA ALA A 26 -6.98 -7.50 0.45
C ALA A 26 -6.30 -8.73 1.07
N VAL A 27 -6.52 -9.00 2.37
CA VAL A 27 -5.98 -10.18 3.06
C VAL A 27 -6.49 -11.47 2.43
N ARG A 28 -7.79 -11.55 2.11
CA ARG A 28 -8.37 -12.69 1.40
C ARG A 28 -7.73 -12.89 0.03
N ASP A 29 -7.56 -11.82 -0.74
CA ASP A 29 -6.99 -11.89 -2.09
C ASP A 29 -5.50 -12.25 -2.07
N VAL A 30 -4.73 -11.74 -1.10
CA VAL A 30 -3.33 -12.14 -0.85
C VAL A 30 -3.23 -13.63 -0.52
N ARG A 31 -4.12 -14.12 0.35
CA ARG A 31 -4.19 -15.56 0.66
C ARG A 31 -4.55 -16.40 -0.56
N ALA A 32 -5.49 -15.95 -1.39
CA ALA A 32 -5.84 -16.62 -2.64
C ALA A 32 -4.68 -16.67 -3.66
N LEU A 33 -3.70 -15.77 -3.54
CA LEU A 33 -2.46 -15.80 -4.32
C LEU A 33 -1.40 -16.78 -3.75
N GLY A 34 -1.70 -17.45 -2.63
CA GLY A 34 -0.79 -18.38 -1.95
C GLY A 34 0.24 -17.69 -1.06
N ILE A 35 -0.03 -16.45 -0.62
CA ILE A 35 0.85 -15.68 0.26
C ILE A 35 0.23 -15.71 1.66
N GLU A 36 1.05 -16.02 2.67
CA GLU A 36 0.63 -16.06 4.07
C GLU A 36 0.63 -14.65 4.67
N PRO A 37 -0.53 -14.09 5.09
CA PRO A 37 -0.58 -12.82 5.79
C PRO A 37 -0.18 -12.99 7.26
N VAL A 38 0.67 -12.11 7.77
CA VAL A 38 1.10 -12.06 9.17
C VAL A 38 0.89 -10.64 9.70
N LEU A 39 0.25 -10.49 10.86
CA LEU A 39 0.08 -9.21 11.52
C LEU A 39 1.20 -9.00 12.54
N VAL A 40 1.91 -7.88 12.43
CA VAL A 40 2.98 -7.50 13.36
C VAL A 40 2.69 -6.09 13.88
N THR A 41 2.31 -5.94 15.15
CA THR A 41 1.92 -4.65 15.74
C THR A 41 2.50 -4.43 17.14
N GLY A 42 2.81 -3.16 17.44
CA GLY A 42 3.20 -2.72 18.79
C GLY A 42 2.02 -2.66 19.77
N ASP A 43 0.79 -2.78 19.27
CA ASP A 43 -0.40 -2.77 20.13
C ASP A 43 -0.46 -4.00 21.03
N GLY A 44 -1.18 -3.85 22.15
CA GLY A 44 -1.43 -4.96 23.07
C GLY A 44 -2.13 -6.16 22.40
N ALA A 45 -2.01 -7.33 23.01
CA ALA A 45 -2.54 -8.57 22.45
C ALA A 45 -4.05 -8.52 22.14
N ALA A 46 -4.87 -7.92 23.00
CA ALA A 46 -6.31 -7.87 22.81
C ALA A 46 -6.76 -7.12 21.54
N PRO A 47 -6.35 -5.85 21.29
CA PRO A 47 -6.68 -5.15 20.05
C PRO A 47 -6.06 -5.82 18.82
N ALA A 48 -4.81 -6.29 18.91
CA ALA A 48 -4.13 -6.97 17.80
C ALA A 48 -4.90 -8.21 17.31
N HIS A 49 -5.33 -9.07 18.23
CA HIS A 49 -6.11 -10.26 17.87
C HIS A 49 -7.53 -9.90 17.40
N ALA A 50 -8.12 -8.81 17.89
CA ALA A 50 -9.41 -8.34 17.40
C ALA A 50 -9.31 -7.88 15.93
N MET A 51 -8.28 -7.10 15.58
CA MET A 51 -8.01 -6.68 14.21
C MET A 51 -7.67 -7.87 13.31
N ALA A 52 -6.84 -8.80 13.77
CA ALA A 52 -6.50 -10.00 13.02
C ALA A 52 -7.74 -10.84 12.68
N ARG A 53 -8.65 -11.04 13.63
CA ARG A 53 -9.92 -11.75 13.38
C ARG A 53 -10.82 -11.03 12.38
N GLN A 54 -10.90 -9.70 12.45
CA GLN A 54 -11.68 -8.91 11.49
C GLN A 54 -11.07 -8.94 10.08
N GLY A 55 -9.73 -8.97 9.98
CA GLY A 55 -9.00 -9.04 8.71
C GLY A 55 -8.85 -10.45 8.14
N GLY A 56 -9.08 -11.51 8.92
CA GLY A 56 -8.85 -12.90 8.50
C GLY A 56 -7.38 -13.30 8.49
N ILE A 57 -6.61 -12.82 9.47
CA ILE A 57 -5.18 -13.11 9.67
C ILE A 57 -5.03 -14.10 10.82
N ASP A 58 -4.31 -15.20 10.58
CA ASP A 58 -4.13 -16.27 11.58
C ASP A 58 -2.91 -16.05 12.46
N THR A 59 -1.82 -15.54 11.88
CA THR A 59 -0.53 -15.35 12.56
C THR A 59 -0.40 -13.90 13.04
N VAL A 60 -0.24 -13.71 14.36
CA VAL A 60 -0.20 -12.39 14.99
C VAL A 60 0.97 -12.29 15.96
N HIS A 61 1.78 -11.24 15.82
CA HIS A 61 2.79 -10.80 16.77
C HIS A 61 2.38 -9.45 17.34
N ALA A 62 2.01 -9.42 18.62
CA ALA A 62 1.51 -8.23 19.31
C ALA A 62 2.50 -7.76 20.39
N GLY A 63 2.45 -6.47 20.73
CA GLY A 63 3.32 -5.87 21.73
C GLY A 63 4.80 -5.84 21.32
N VAL A 64 5.08 -5.82 20.02
CA VAL A 64 6.46 -5.90 19.50
C VAL A 64 7.12 -4.53 19.45
N THR A 65 8.40 -4.46 19.80
CA THR A 65 9.21 -3.25 19.62
C THR A 65 9.67 -3.11 18.16
N PRO A 66 10.12 -1.93 17.71
CA PRO A 66 10.68 -1.75 16.36
C PRO A 66 11.80 -2.75 16.02
N GLU A 67 12.69 -3.03 16.96
CA GLU A 67 13.79 -4.00 16.80
C GLU A 67 13.27 -5.44 16.71
N GLU A 68 12.18 -5.73 17.41
CA GLU A 68 11.52 -7.03 17.36
C GLU A 68 10.80 -7.25 16.02
N LYS A 69 10.24 -6.19 15.41
CA LYS A 69 9.69 -6.24 14.05
C LYS A 69 10.76 -6.68 13.04
N GLU A 70 11.94 -6.05 13.07
CA GLU A 70 13.07 -6.42 12.20
C GLU A 70 13.54 -7.86 12.45
N ARG A 71 13.63 -8.27 13.72
CA ARG A 71 13.99 -9.66 14.07
C ARG A 71 12.99 -10.68 13.51
N ILE A 72 11.69 -10.40 13.59
CA ILE A 72 10.65 -11.27 13.03
C ILE A 72 10.85 -11.43 11.51
N VAL A 73 11.06 -10.31 10.81
CA VAL A 73 11.34 -10.33 9.36
C VAL A 73 12.58 -11.16 9.05
N THR A 74 13.68 -10.92 9.77
CA THR A 74 14.94 -11.63 9.58
C THR A 74 14.81 -13.13 9.88
N ALA A 75 14.07 -13.51 10.92
CA ALA A 75 13.81 -14.90 11.27
C ALA A 75 13.01 -15.61 10.17
N LEU A 76 11.92 -15.00 9.68
CA LEU A 76 11.13 -15.54 8.58
C LEU A 76 11.97 -15.71 7.30
N ARG A 77 12.86 -14.77 7.00
CA ARG A 77 13.79 -14.87 5.88
C ARG A 77 14.82 -15.99 6.08
N ALA A 78 15.32 -16.18 7.30
CA ALA A 78 16.24 -17.26 7.64
C ALA A 78 15.60 -18.66 7.51
N GLU A 79 14.28 -18.76 7.60
CA GLU A 79 13.51 -19.99 7.26
C GLU A 79 13.43 -20.26 5.74
N GLY A 80 14.02 -19.39 4.91
CA GLY A 80 13.96 -19.49 3.45
C GLY A 80 12.68 -18.93 2.84
N ARG A 81 11.88 -18.18 3.62
CA ARG A 81 10.70 -17.48 3.10
C ARG A 81 11.13 -16.18 2.40
N CYS A 82 10.40 -15.81 1.35
CA CYS A 82 10.49 -14.47 0.76
C CYS A 82 9.49 -13.57 1.50
N VAL A 83 9.98 -12.51 2.15
CA VAL A 83 9.18 -11.69 3.06
C VAL A 83 8.97 -10.30 2.47
N ALA A 84 7.70 -9.91 2.34
CA ALA A 84 7.30 -8.54 2.04
C ALA A 84 6.73 -7.87 3.28
N VAL A 85 7.16 -6.66 3.58
CA VAL A 85 6.69 -5.86 4.72
C VAL A 85 5.90 -4.67 4.19
N ILE A 86 4.75 -4.40 4.80
CA ILE A 86 3.92 -3.23 4.51
C ILE A 86 3.83 -2.42 5.80
N GLY A 87 4.17 -1.13 5.74
CA GLY A 87 4.15 -0.25 6.91
C GLY A 87 3.92 1.21 6.53
N ASP A 88 3.64 2.04 7.53
CA ASP A 88 3.41 3.48 7.37
C ASP A 88 4.17 4.32 8.40
N GLY A 89 4.72 3.71 9.46
CA GLY A 89 5.38 4.41 10.54
C GLY A 89 6.90 4.41 10.47
N VAL A 90 7.52 5.36 11.18
CA VAL A 90 8.98 5.38 11.43
C VAL A 90 9.44 4.08 12.09
N ASN A 91 8.58 3.50 12.93
CA ASN A 91 8.83 2.23 13.63
C ASN A 91 8.96 1.03 12.68
N ASP A 92 8.47 1.14 11.44
CA ASP A 92 8.53 0.07 10.45
C ASP A 92 9.72 0.20 9.52
N ALA A 93 10.45 1.31 9.54
CA ALA A 93 11.52 1.61 8.57
C ALA A 93 12.63 0.54 8.57
N ALA A 94 13.07 0.07 9.74
CA ALA A 94 14.06 -1.00 9.85
C ALA A 94 13.52 -2.34 9.30
N ALA A 95 12.28 -2.68 9.64
CA ALA A 95 11.61 -3.88 9.13
C ALA A 95 11.43 -3.83 7.61
N LEU A 96 11.02 -2.69 7.06
CA LEU A 96 10.89 -2.42 5.62
C LEU A 96 12.22 -2.61 4.89
N ALA A 97 13.31 -2.05 5.42
CA ALA A 97 14.65 -2.16 4.83
C ALA A 97 15.23 -3.58 4.92
N SER A 98 14.84 -4.36 5.93
CA SER A 98 15.33 -5.74 6.13
C SER A 98 14.57 -6.79 5.31
N ALA A 99 13.42 -6.43 4.72
CA ALA A 99 12.57 -7.31 3.95
C ALA A 99 13.16 -7.59 2.56
N ASP A 100 12.65 -8.63 1.87
CA ASP A 100 12.96 -8.83 0.45
C ASP A 100 12.15 -7.85 -0.43
N LEU A 101 11.07 -7.31 0.11
CA LEU A 101 10.28 -6.23 -0.49
C LEU A 101 9.66 -5.35 0.60
N GLY A 102 10.10 -4.10 0.70
CA GLY A 102 9.49 -3.07 1.54
C GLY A 102 8.42 -2.28 0.79
N MET A 103 7.22 -2.16 1.36
CA MET A 103 6.13 -1.35 0.82
C MET A 103 5.66 -0.30 1.84
N ALA A 104 5.77 0.98 1.49
CA ALA A 104 5.27 2.07 2.32
C ALA A 104 3.91 2.57 1.82
N MET A 105 3.01 2.90 2.74
CA MET A 105 1.80 3.66 2.40
C MET A 105 2.15 5.12 2.10
N GLY A 106 1.47 5.73 1.13
CA GLY A 106 1.75 7.10 0.69
C GLY A 106 1.43 8.18 1.72
N GLY A 107 0.55 7.88 2.68
CA GLY A 107 0.34 8.71 3.87
C GLY A 107 1.30 8.41 5.02
N GLY A 108 2.22 7.48 4.84
CA GLY A 108 3.23 7.10 5.83
C GLY A 108 4.32 8.15 6.00
N THR A 109 5.13 7.97 7.03
CA THR A 109 6.21 8.89 7.37
C THR A 109 7.32 8.89 6.31
N ASP A 110 8.05 10.01 6.18
CA ASP A 110 9.18 10.12 5.24
C ASP A 110 10.26 9.04 5.46
N ALA A 111 10.45 8.61 6.71
CA ALA A 111 11.35 7.52 7.05
C ALA A 111 10.88 6.18 6.48
N ALA A 112 9.58 5.88 6.53
CA ALA A 112 9.01 4.68 5.94
C ALA A 112 9.08 4.72 4.41
N ILE A 113 8.74 5.87 3.80
CA ILE A 113 8.80 6.07 2.35
C ILE A 113 10.25 5.93 1.85
N GLY A 114 11.22 6.50 2.56
CA GLY A 114 12.64 6.42 2.20
C GLY A 114 13.26 5.02 2.38
N ALA A 115 12.69 4.18 3.24
CA ALA A 115 13.17 2.83 3.49
C ALA A 115 12.51 1.75 2.60
N ALA A 116 11.38 2.05 1.95
CA ALA A 116 10.63 1.10 1.15
C ALA A 116 11.05 1.09 -0.33
N ASP A 117 10.98 -0.08 -0.98
CA ASP A 117 11.21 -0.24 -2.42
C ASP A 117 10.05 0.32 -3.26
N ILE A 118 8.83 0.25 -2.71
CA ILE A 118 7.60 0.67 -3.37
C ILE A 118 6.78 1.55 -2.44
N THR A 119 6.31 2.69 -2.97
CA THR A 119 5.36 3.57 -2.28
C THR A 119 3.97 3.44 -2.89
N LEU A 120 2.98 3.09 -2.07
CA LEU A 120 1.58 2.99 -2.45
C LEU A 120 0.91 4.34 -2.32
N VAL A 121 0.81 5.07 -3.44
CA VAL A 121 0.22 6.43 -3.47
C VAL A 121 -1.25 6.43 -3.03
N ARG A 122 -1.97 5.33 -3.27
CA ARG A 122 -3.37 5.18 -2.84
C ARG A 122 -3.42 4.64 -1.43
N ASP A 123 -4.30 5.21 -0.63
CA ASP A 123 -4.55 4.76 0.74
C ASP A 123 -5.49 3.52 0.79
N ASP A 124 -5.18 2.54 -0.05
CA ASP A 124 -5.99 1.34 -0.27
C ASP A 124 -5.10 0.08 -0.30
N MET A 125 -5.40 -0.87 0.58
CA MET A 125 -4.70 -2.16 0.66
C MET A 125 -4.84 -3.00 -0.61
N LEU A 126 -5.85 -2.76 -1.44
CA LEU A 126 -6.00 -3.46 -2.73
C LEU A 126 -4.87 -3.11 -3.71
N ALA A 127 -4.21 -1.97 -3.54
CA ALA A 127 -3.06 -1.59 -4.36
C ALA A 127 -1.90 -2.60 -4.22
N VAL A 128 -1.74 -3.21 -3.04
CA VAL A 128 -0.78 -4.31 -2.81
C VAL A 128 -1.11 -5.51 -3.69
N VAL A 129 -2.39 -5.91 -3.70
CA VAL A 129 -2.86 -7.05 -4.48
C VAL A 129 -2.65 -6.82 -5.97
N ASP A 130 -2.97 -5.61 -6.46
CA ASP A 130 -2.76 -5.22 -7.84
C ASP A 130 -1.27 -5.23 -8.22
N ALA A 131 -0.39 -4.71 -7.35
CA ALA A 131 1.05 -4.74 -7.55
C ALA A 131 1.58 -6.18 -7.67
N ILE A 132 1.12 -7.10 -6.81
CA ILE A 132 1.50 -8.52 -6.87
C ILE A 132 1.00 -9.16 -8.17
N ARG A 133 -0.26 -8.91 -8.55
CA ARG A 133 -0.85 -9.45 -9.78
C ARG A 133 -0.13 -8.98 -11.04
N LEU A 134 0.24 -7.70 -11.08
CA LEU A 134 1.01 -7.11 -12.17
C LEU A 134 2.40 -7.77 -12.26
N THR A 135 3.11 -7.84 -11.14
CA THR A 135 4.47 -8.40 -11.06
C THR A 135 4.52 -9.87 -11.50
N ARG A 136 3.50 -10.68 -11.19
CA ARG A 136 3.46 -12.10 -11.64
C ARG A 136 3.37 -12.26 -13.16
N ARG A 137 2.92 -11.26 -13.90
CA ARG A 137 2.80 -11.30 -15.37
C ARG A 137 4.03 -10.76 -16.08
N THR A 138 4.80 -9.87 -15.45
CA THR A 138 6.00 -9.23 -16.02
C THR A 138 7.08 -10.22 -16.51
N PRO A 139 7.42 -11.30 -15.78
CA PRO A 139 8.45 -12.25 -16.22
C PRO A 139 8.14 -12.92 -17.56
N SER A 140 6.86 -13.14 -17.88
CA SER A 140 6.47 -13.77 -19.15
C SER A 140 6.81 -12.87 -20.35
N THR A 141 6.53 -11.57 -20.23
CA THR A 141 6.88 -10.56 -21.24
C THR A 141 8.39 -10.39 -21.36
N ILE A 142 9.12 -10.35 -20.23
CA ILE A 142 10.59 -10.24 -20.24
C ILE A 142 11.20 -11.47 -20.92
N ARG A 143 10.77 -12.68 -20.56
CA ARG A 143 11.26 -13.92 -21.18
C ARG A 143 11.00 -13.94 -22.69
N ALA A 144 9.79 -13.55 -23.12
CA ALA A 144 9.47 -13.46 -24.54
C ALA A 144 10.38 -12.45 -25.27
N ASN A 145 10.60 -11.27 -24.68
CA ASN A 145 11.49 -10.25 -25.26
C ASN A 145 12.94 -10.75 -25.35
N LEU A 146 13.44 -11.44 -24.32
CA LEU A 146 14.79 -12.01 -24.31
C LEU A 146 14.93 -13.15 -25.32
N ILE A 147 13.93 -14.03 -25.45
CA ILE A 147 13.92 -15.12 -26.44
C ILE A 147 13.98 -14.54 -27.86
N TRP A 148 13.22 -13.49 -28.15
CA TRP A 148 13.28 -12.82 -29.47
C TRP A 148 14.64 -12.16 -29.71
N ALA A 149 15.16 -11.43 -28.73
CA ALA A 149 16.44 -10.73 -28.86
C ALA A 149 17.62 -11.71 -29.07
N PHE A 150 17.68 -12.78 -28.27
CA PHE A 150 18.74 -13.79 -28.42
C PHE A 150 18.52 -14.71 -29.61
N GLY A 151 17.28 -15.12 -29.88
CA GLY A 151 16.94 -16.00 -30.99
C GLY A 151 17.33 -15.41 -32.34
N TYR A 152 17.09 -14.11 -32.53
CA TYR A 152 17.58 -13.39 -33.70
C TYR A 152 19.11 -13.48 -33.82
N ASN A 153 19.85 -13.11 -32.77
CA ASN A 153 21.31 -13.15 -32.79
C ASN A 153 21.88 -14.54 -33.06
N VAL A 154 21.27 -15.58 -32.47
CA VAL A 154 21.66 -16.99 -32.67
C VAL A 154 21.51 -17.42 -34.13
N VAL A 155 20.49 -16.94 -34.85
CA VAL A 155 20.31 -17.26 -36.28
C VAL A 155 21.22 -16.41 -37.16
N THR A 156 21.35 -15.12 -36.82
CA THR A 156 21.97 -14.11 -37.70
C THR A 156 23.49 -14.23 -37.73
N VAL A 157 24.13 -14.55 -36.60
CA VAL A 157 25.59 -14.67 -36.50
C VAL A 157 26.14 -15.83 -37.35
N PRO A 158 25.62 -17.07 -37.26
CA PRO A 158 26.04 -18.16 -38.14
C PRO A 158 25.78 -17.86 -39.63
N LEU A 159 24.63 -17.27 -39.96
CA LEU A 159 24.26 -16.96 -41.34
C LEU A 159 25.15 -15.86 -41.96
N ALA A 160 25.58 -14.90 -41.14
CA ALA A 160 26.58 -13.90 -41.52
C ALA A 160 27.96 -14.54 -41.71
N ALA A 161 28.35 -15.47 -40.82
CA ALA A 161 29.62 -16.18 -40.92
C ALA A 161 29.71 -17.08 -42.17
N THR A 162 28.59 -17.64 -42.64
CA THR A 162 28.52 -18.38 -43.91
C THR A 162 28.38 -17.49 -45.14
N GLY A 163 28.30 -16.16 -44.98
CA GLY A 163 28.18 -15.19 -46.07
C GLY A 163 26.81 -15.12 -46.75
N TRP A 164 25.79 -15.74 -46.17
CA TRP A 164 24.44 -15.87 -46.77
C TRP A 164 23.47 -14.77 -46.31
N LEU A 165 23.94 -13.86 -45.46
CA LEU A 165 23.12 -12.80 -44.89
C LEU A 165 23.34 -11.48 -45.61
N ASN A 166 22.29 -10.97 -46.26
CA ASN A 166 22.30 -9.62 -46.82
C ASN A 166 22.23 -8.57 -45.69
N PRO A 167 23.18 -7.62 -45.59
CA PRO A 167 23.20 -6.58 -44.56
C PRO A 167 21.89 -5.77 -44.46
N MET A 168 21.20 -5.55 -45.59
CA MET A 168 19.92 -4.84 -45.63
C MET A 168 18.80 -5.62 -44.91
N VAL A 169 18.79 -6.95 -45.04
CA VAL A 169 17.79 -7.81 -44.40
C VAL A 169 18.04 -7.89 -42.89
N ALA A 170 19.31 -7.93 -42.48
CA ALA A 170 19.71 -7.86 -41.08
C ALA A 170 19.26 -6.53 -40.43
N ALA A 171 19.49 -5.40 -41.12
CA ALA A 171 19.06 -4.08 -40.64
C ALA A 171 17.53 -3.95 -40.52
N ALA A 172 16.79 -4.50 -41.48
CA ALA A 172 15.33 -4.52 -41.45
C ALA A 172 14.79 -5.38 -40.29
N ALA A 173 15.36 -6.58 -40.07
CA ALA A 173 14.98 -7.47 -38.98
C ALA A 173 15.30 -6.88 -37.59
N MET A 174 16.44 -6.19 -37.45
CA MET A 174 16.80 -5.46 -36.22
C MET A 174 15.79 -4.36 -35.90
N SER A 175 15.34 -3.63 -36.93
CA SER A 175 14.32 -2.58 -36.78
C SER A 175 12.94 -3.16 -36.42
N ALA A 176 12.54 -4.27 -37.04
CA ALA A 176 11.30 -4.97 -36.74
C ALA A 176 11.27 -5.55 -35.32
N SER A 177 12.41 -6.03 -34.81
CA SER A 177 12.53 -6.56 -33.44
C SER A 177 12.23 -5.50 -32.39
N SER A 178 12.73 -4.27 -32.56
CA SER A 178 12.41 -3.15 -31.66
C SER A 178 10.91 -2.84 -31.64
N VAL A 179 10.25 -2.84 -32.79
CA VAL A 179 8.80 -2.62 -32.87
C VAL A 179 8.02 -3.75 -32.19
N LEU A 180 8.45 -5.00 -32.36
CA LEU A 180 7.81 -6.17 -31.77
C LEU A 180 8.00 -6.20 -30.24
N VAL A 181 9.20 -5.89 -29.74
CA VAL A 181 9.48 -5.78 -28.30
C VAL A 181 8.67 -4.64 -27.67
N VAL A 182 8.57 -3.49 -28.34
CA VAL A 182 7.74 -2.37 -27.86
C VAL A 182 6.27 -2.76 -27.87
N ALA A 183 5.75 -3.34 -28.97
CA ALA A 183 4.36 -3.81 -29.06
C ALA A 183 4.02 -4.86 -27.99
N ASN A 184 4.95 -5.81 -27.74
CA ASN A 184 4.79 -6.82 -26.70
C ASN A 184 4.82 -6.22 -25.29
N SER A 185 5.69 -5.23 -25.06
CA SER A 185 5.76 -4.51 -23.79
C SER A 185 4.49 -3.67 -23.53
N LEU A 186 3.89 -3.12 -24.58
CA LEU A 186 2.63 -2.38 -24.50
C LEU A 186 1.42 -3.26 -24.12
N ARG A 187 1.47 -4.59 -24.32
CA ARG A 187 0.43 -5.50 -23.82
C ARG A 187 0.29 -5.50 -22.29
N LEU A 188 1.35 -5.14 -21.56
CA LEU A 188 1.26 -4.97 -20.12
C LEU A 188 0.43 -3.72 -19.74
N ARG A 189 0.35 -2.71 -20.62
CA ARG A 189 -0.45 -1.49 -20.38
C ARG A 189 -1.95 -1.70 -20.49
N SER A 190 -2.41 -2.73 -21.21
CA SER A 190 -3.85 -3.08 -21.25
C SER A 190 -4.38 -3.71 -19.96
N CYS A 191 -3.51 -3.91 -18.95
CA CYS A 191 -3.95 -4.30 -17.61
C CYS A 191 -4.54 -3.07 -16.91
N ALA A 192 -5.85 -2.86 -17.06
CA ALA A 192 -6.57 -1.93 -16.21
C ALA A 192 -6.47 -2.41 -14.75
N PRO A 193 -6.19 -1.52 -13.77
CA PRO A 193 -6.41 -1.81 -12.36
C PRO A 193 -7.84 -2.33 -12.18
N GLY A 194 -8.01 -3.38 -11.40
CA GLY A 194 -9.32 -3.97 -11.17
C GLY A 194 -10.26 -2.95 -10.55
N ARG A 195 -11.36 -2.67 -11.25
CA ARG A 195 -12.57 -1.96 -10.83
C ARG A 195 -12.53 -0.41 -10.78
N PRO A 196 -13.51 0.27 -11.41
CA PRO A 196 -13.81 1.67 -11.13
C PRO A 196 -14.28 1.84 -9.68
N GLN A 197 -13.85 2.93 -9.05
CA GLN A 197 -14.28 3.34 -7.72
C GLN A 197 -15.81 3.48 -7.68
N THR A 198 -16.47 2.76 -6.77
CA THR A 198 -17.70 3.25 -6.15
C THR A 198 -17.29 4.09 -4.94
N GLY A 199 -16.60 5.21 -5.19
CA GLY A 199 -16.47 6.25 -4.19
C GLY A 199 -17.80 6.99 -4.14
N THR A 200 -18.54 6.85 -3.03
CA THR A 200 -19.59 7.82 -2.71
C THR A 200 -18.93 9.20 -2.73
N PRO A 201 -19.38 10.16 -3.55
CA PRO A 201 -18.80 11.49 -3.56
C PRO A 201 -18.85 12.07 -2.15
N PRO A 202 -17.80 12.78 -1.69
CA PRO A 202 -17.84 13.46 -0.39
C PRO A 202 -19.09 14.34 -0.37
N ALA A 203 -19.89 14.18 0.69
CA ALA A 203 -21.07 14.98 0.91
C ALA A 203 -20.71 16.47 0.73
N PRO A 204 -21.48 17.24 -0.04
CA PRO A 204 -21.21 18.67 -0.17
C PRO A 204 -21.18 19.26 1.24
N LEU A 205 -20.08 19.95 1.57
CA LEU A 205 -19.99 20.74 2.78
C LEU A 205 -21.20 21.67 2.80
N SER A 206 -22.17 21.36 3.65
CA SER A 206 -23.34 22.20 3.88
C SER A 206 -22.84 23.51 4.48
N SER A 207 -22.64 24.50 3.61
CA SER A 207 -22.50 25.89 4.00
C SER A 207 -23.78 26.32 4.72
N HIS A 208 -23.64 26.63 6.00
CA HIS A 208 -24.51 27.48 6.82
C HIS A 208 -25.92 26.93 7.12
N GLY A 209 -26.07 26.43 8.35
CA GLY A 209 -27.35 26.41 9.08
C GLY A 209 -27.63 27.75 9.79
N PRO A 210 -28.87 28.00 10.22
CA PRO A 210 -29.56 29.27 10.03
C PRO A 210 -29.30 30.31 11.14
N ALA A 211 -29.40 31.58 10.73
CA ALA A 211 -29.63 32.70 11.64
C ALA A 211 -30.97 32.50 12.35
N ALA A 212 -30.91 32.07 13.62
CA ALA A 212 -32.03 32.14 14.53
C ALA A 212 -32.17 33.60 15.01
N ALA A 213 -33.17 34.28 14.45
CA ALA A 213 -33.84 35.36 15.16
C ALA A 213 -34.65 34.73 16.32
N GLU A 214 -34.44 35.17 17.55
CA GLU A 214 -35.39 36.05 18.25
C GLU A 214 -35.13 36.17 19.76
N HIS A 215 -35.16 37.43 20.20
CA HIS A 215 -35.74 37.97 21.44
C HIS A 215 -35.08 37.77 22.82
N GLY A 216 -34.61 38.89 23.36
CA GLY A 216 -34.36 39.10 24.79
C GLY A 216 -33.80 40.49 25.15
N HIS A 217 -34.58 41.57 24.98
CA HIS A 217 -34.39 42.83 25.72
C HIS A 217 -35.26 42.73 27.00
N PRO A 218 -34.90 43.27 28.20
CA PRO A 218 -34.39 44.64 28.37
C PRO A 218 -33.29 44.83 29.43
N GLY A 219 -32.52 45.91 29.31
CA GLY A 219 -31.45 46.21 30.29
C GLY A 219 -30.78 47.55 30.07
N ARG A 220 -31.53 48.62 30.32
CA ARG A 220 -31.14 50.04 30.36
C ARG A 220 -29.87 50.25 31.21
N LYS A 221 -28.75 50.65 30.60
CA LYS A 221 -27.65 51.32 31.31
C LYS A 221 -27.66 52.79 30.91
N SER A 222 -28.25 53.59 31.79
CA SER A 222 -27.97 55.02 31.91
C SER A 222 -26.63 55.24 32.60
N ASP A 223 -26.05 56.38 32.27
CA ASP A 223 -24.81 57.02 32.71
C ASP A 223 -24.58 57.10 34.23
N VAL A 224 -23.43 57.73 34.55
CA VAL A 224 -22.96 58.34 35.84
C VAL A 224 -21.85 57.50 36.48
N LEU A 225 -20.56 57.84 36.31
CA LEU A 225 -19.78 58.94 36.91
C LEU A 225 -19.69 58.86 38.45
N SER A 226 -18.48 59.11 38.96
CA SER A 226 -18.19 59.66 40.30
C SER A 226 -17.90 58.68 41.45
N ASP A 227 -16.62 58.63 41.78
CA ASP A 227 -16.03 59.01 43.08
C ASP A 227 -15.97 58.00 44.24
N ARG A 228 -14.74 57.93 44.79
CA ARG A 228 -14.26 57.39 46.08
C ARG A 228 -13.76 55.96 46.15
#